data_AF-A0A4Y2B4C7-F1
#
_entry.id   AF-A0A4Y2B4C7-F1
#
_cell.length_a   1.000
_cell.length_b   1.000
_cell.length_c   1.000
_cell.angle_alpha   90.00
_cell.angle_beta   90.00
_cell.angle_gamma   90.00
#
_symmetry.space_group_name_H-M   'P 1'
#
loop_
_entity.id
_entity.type
_entity.pdbx_description
1 polymer ?
#
loop_
_entity_poly.entity_id
_entity_poly.type
_entity_poly.pdbx_seq_one_letter_code
_entity_poly.pdbx_strand_id
1 'polypeptide(L)'
;MKRVVEDDLPSDNYYLPHHGVYKSGSTTTPLRVVFNASSSSSNGVSPNDVLIKDKLSRGLVPQQLGEYNPYWNGPRFLQEPFVPMNFDDH
;
A
#
# COMPACT_ATOMS: atom_id res chain seq x y z
N MET A 1 -0.50 21.20 -18.20
CA MET A 1 0.52 20.41 -17.48
C MET A 1 1.89 20.90 -17.93
N LYS A 2 2.80 21.22 -17.00
CA LYS A 2 4.16 21.67 -17.31
C LYS A 2 5.12 20.48 -17.19
N ARG A 3 6.01 20.31 -18.15
CA ARG A 3 7.06 19.28 -18.07
C ARG A 3 8.00 19.65 -16.92
N VAL A 4 8.23 18.70 -16.01
CA VAL A 4 9.22 18.86 -14.93
C VAL A 4 10.60 18.62 -15.53
N VAL A 5 11.56 19.45 -15.18
CA VAL A 5 12.97 19.22 -15.52
C VAL A 5 13.48 18.17 -14.54
N GLU A 6 13.87 17.00 -15.05
CA GLU A 6 14.17 15.81 -14.24
C GLU A 6 15.55 15.88 -13.57
N ASP A 7 16.42 16.80 -14.02
CA ASP A 7 17.84 16.88 -13.64
C ASP A 7 18.10 17.20 -12.15
N ASP A 8 17.13 17.82 -11.46
CA ASP A 8 17.27 18.21 -10.04
C ASP A 8 16.56 17.23 -9.06
N LEU A 9 15.94 16.16 -9.57
CA LEU A 9 15.16 15.26 -8.73
C LEU A 9 15.97 14.00 -8.34
N PRO A 10 15.69 13.39 -7.16
CA PRO A 10 16.28 12.10 -6.78
C PRO A 10 16.06 11.01 -7.84
N SER A 11 16.90 9.98 -7.93
CA SER A 11 16.69 8.89 -8.89
C SER A 11 15.37 8.14 -8.71
N ASP A 12 14.79 8.20 -7.51
CA ASP A 12 13.66 7.38 -7.08
C ASP A 12 12.33 8.14 -7.12
N ASN A 13 12.06 8.84 -8.22
CA ASN A 13 10.79 9.53 -8.40
C ASN A 13 9.77 8.64 -9.09
N TYR A 14 8.53 8.76 -8.62
CA TYR A 14 7.37 8.14 -9.25
C TYR A 14 6.33 9.20 -9.56
N TYR A 15 5.82 9.20 -10.79
CA TYR A 15 4.67 10.00 -11.17
C TYR A 15 3.41 9.16 -11.07
N LEU A 16 2.39 9.68 -10.39
CA LEU A 16 1.07 9.06 -10.29
C LEU A 16 0.12 9.72 -11.30
N PRO A 17 -0.33 8.99 -12.34
CA PRO A 17 -1.44 9.45 -13.16
C PRO A 17 -2.64 9.73 -12.26
N HIS A 18 -3.31 10.85 -12.49
CA HIS A 18 -4.47 11.23 -11.69
C HIS A 18 -5.60 11.74 -12.57
N HIS A 19 -6.84 11.49 -12.14
CA HIS A 19 -8.02 12.01 -12.79
C HIS A 19 -9.08 12.42 -11.78
N GLY A 20 -9.88 13.41 -12.12
CA GLY A 20 -11.02 13.84 -11.32
C GLY A 20 -12.21 12.91 -11.53
N VAL A 21 -12.83 12.48 -10.44
CA VAL A 21 -14.10 11.76 -10.42
C VAL A 21 -15.14 12.66 -9.76
N TYR A 22 -16.14 13.05 -10.54
CA TYR A 22 -17.27 13.82 -10.04
C TYR A 22 -18.43 12.89 -9.68
N LYS A 23 -18.95 13.03 -8.46
CA LYS A 23 -20.09 12.30 -7.93
C LYS A 23 -21.12 13.29 -7.40
N SER A 24 -22.10 13.62 -8.23
CA SER A 24 -23.17 14.59 -7.94
C SER A 24 -23.97 14.27 -6.66
N GLY A 25 -24.08 13.00 -6.29
CA GLY A 25 -24.76 12.57 -5.06
C GLY A 25 -23.93 12.64 -3.77
N SER A 26 -22.69 13.16 -3.81
CA SER A 26 -21.89 13.32 -2.58
C SER A 26 -22.23 14.62 -1.87
N THR A 27 -22.64 14.53 -0.60
CA THR A 27 -23.01 15.68 0.24
C THR A 27 -21.83 16.48 0.75
N THR A 28 -20.63 15.90 0.81
CA THR A 28 -19.45 16.54 1.40
C THR A 28 -18.36 16.85 0.36
N THR A 29 -18.09 15.94 -0.58
CA THR A 29 -17.05 16.10 -1.61
C THR A 29 -17.52 15.60 -2.98
N PRO A 30 -18.19 16.46 -3.76
CA PRO A 30 -18.69 16.13 -5.09
C PRO A 30 -17.59 15.84 -6.12
N LEU A 31 -16.38 16.40 -5.96
CA LEU A 31 -15.22 16.11 -6.79
C LEU A 31 -14.13 15.45 -5.95
N ARG A 32 -13.54 14.36 -6.47
CA ARG A 32 -12.42 13.64 -5.86
C ARG A 32 -11.34 13.41 -6.89
N VAL A 33 -10.07 13.46 -6.49
CA VAL A 33 -8.95 13.09 -7.37
C VAL A 33 -8.57 11.65 -7.06
N VAL A 34 -8.55 10.80 -8.09
CA VAL A 34 -8.08 9.41 -8.00
C VAL A 34 -6.66 9.36 -8.54
N PHE A 35 -5.74 8.84 -7.73
CA PHE A 35 -4.35 8.59 -8.11
C PHE A 35 -4.18 7.11 -8.48
N ASN A 36 -3.61 6.83 -9.65
CA ASN A 36 -3.35 5.48 -10.11
C ASN A 36 -1.92 5.04 -9.73
N ALA A 37 -1.80 4.28 -8.65
CA ALA A 37 -0.52 3.75 -8.17
C ALA A 37 -0.12 2.41 -8.81
N SER A 38 -0.93 1.84 -9.70
CA SER A 38 -0.57 0.64 -10.49
C SER A 38 0.06 0.96 -11.84
N SER A 39 0.16 2.24 -12.20
CA SER A 39 0.88 2.64 -13.42
C SER A 39 2.37 2.34 -13.28
N SER A 40 2.93 1.63 -14.24
CA SER A 40 4.36 1.38 -14.31
C SER A 40 5.14 2.66 -14.56
N SER A 41 6.33 2.75 -13.97
CA SER A 41 7.31 3.79 -14.28
C SER A 41 8.20 3.38 -15.47
N SER A 42 9.21 4.20 -15.80
CA SER A 42 10.18 3.94 -16.86
C SER A 42 10.96 2.63 -16.68
N ASN A 43 11.08 2.12 -15.45
CA ASN A 43 11.72 0.84 -15.14
C ASN A 43 10.76 -0.37 -15.13
N GLY A 44 9.48 -0.18 -15.48
CA GLY A 44 8.46 -1.23 -15.48
C GLY A 44 7.86 -1.57 -14.11
N VAL A 45 8.33 -0.94 -13.03
CA VAL A 45 7.84 -1.14 -11.66
C VAL A 45 6.81 -0.06 -11.31
N SER A 46 5.71 -0.46 -10.67
CA SER A 46 4.70 0.49 -10.15
C SER A 46 4.92 0.76 -8.66
N PRO A 47 4.47 1.91 -8.12
CA PRO A 47 4.48 2.18 -6.68
C PRO A 47 3.85 1.06 -5.84
N ASN A 48 2.78 0.42 -6.34
CA ASN A 48 2.13 -0.72 -5.69
C ASN A 48 3.05 -1.94 -5.53
N ASP A 49 4.03 -2.12 -6.42
CA ASP A 49 4.99 -3.24 -6.34
C ASP A 49 6.10 -3.01 -5.31
N VAL A 50 6.32 -1.76 -4.91
CA VAL A 50 7.40 -1.37 -3.98
C VAL A 50 6.85 -1.12 -2.57
N LEU A 51 5.64 -0.58 -2.45
CA LEU A 51 5.06 -0.23 -1.16
C LEU A 51 4.50 -1.44 -0.41
N ILE A 52 5.07 -1.72 0.76
CA ILE A 52 4.70 -2.86 1.63
C ILE A 52 3.20 -2.86 1.97
N LYS A 53 2.59 -1.69 2.21
CA LYS A 53 1.15 -1.61 2.53
C LYS A 53 0.28 -2.19 1.43
N ASP A 54 0.62 -1.95 0.16
CA ASP A 54 -0.16 -2.45 -0.97
C ASP A 54 -0.03 -3.98 -1.07
N LYS A 55 1.18 -4.51 -0.85
CA LYS A 55 1.41 -5.96 -0.78
C LYS A 55 0.59 -6.62 0.32
N LEU A 56 0.53 -6.01 1.51
CA LEU A 56 -0.28 -6.52 2.62
C LEU A 56 -1.78 -6.57 2.28
N SER A 57 -2.31 -5.57 1.59
CA SER A 57 -3.71 -5.56 1.14
C SER A 57 -4.04 -6.57 0.03
N ARG A 58 -3.03 -7.18 -0.61
CA ARG A 58 -3.20 -8.20 -1.65
C ARG A 58 -3.29 -9.64 -1.11
N GLY A 59 -3.32 -9.82 0.21
CA GLY A 59 -3.56 -11.12 0.84
C GLY A 59 -2.32 -12.00 0.92
N LEU A 60 -1.19 -11.44 1.35
CA LEU A 60 0.01 -12.22 1.66
C LEU A 60 -0.28 -13.25 2.75
N VAL A 61 0.24 -14.46 2.58
CA VAL A 61 0.17 -15.48 3.63
C VAL A 61 1.15 -15.15 4.77
N PRO A 62 0.87 -15.57 6.02
CA PRO A 62 1.70 -15.23 7.18
C PRO A 62 3.20 -15.53 7.01
N GLN A 63 3.56 -16.60 6.27
CA GLN A 63 4.94 -16.98 6.01
C GLN A 63 5.69 -15.96 5.13
N GLN A 64 5.00 -15.31 4.20
CA GLN A 64 5.56 -14.26 3.32
C GLN A 64 5.65 -12.91 4.04
N LEU A 65 4.97 -12.74 5.17
CA LEU A 65 4.99 -11.50 5.95
C LEU A 65 6.37 -11.24 6.56
N GLY A 66 7.11 -12.31 6.89
CA GLY A 66 8.45 -12.22 7.49
C GLY A 66 9.55 -11.75 6.54
N GLU A 67 9.32 -11.78 5.22
CA GLU A 67 10.26 -11.28 4.21
C GLU A 67 10.21 -9.76 4.06
N TYR A 68 9.10 -9.16 4.47
CA TYR A 68 8.92 -7.71 4.48
C TYR A 68 9.15 -7.20 5.90
N ASN A 69 9.81 -6.05 6.03
CA ASN A 69 9.87 -5.32 7.29
C ASN A 69 8.75 -4.28 7.31
N PRO A 70 7.50 -4.64 7.69
CA PRO A 70 6.56 -3.63 8.06
C PRO A 70 7.18 -2.92 9.27
N TYR A 71 7.40 -1.62 9.16
CA TYR A 71 7.75 -0.73 10.29
C TYR A 71 6.77 -0.86 11.49
N TRP A 72 5.75 -1.69 11.36
CA TRP A 72 4.83 -2.17 12.37
C TRP A 72 5.14 -3.64 12.70
N ASN A 73 5.69 -3.89 13.89
CA ASN A 73 5.96 -5.24 14.38
C ASN A 73 4.72 -5.95 14.97
N GLY A 74 3.55 -5.31 14.91
CA GLY A 74 2.34 -5.82 15.55
C GLY A 74 2.39 -5.82 17.08
N PRO A 75 1.23 -6.02 17.72
CA PRO A 75 1.19 -6.30 19.15
C PRO A 75 1.85 -7.65 19.46
N ARG A 76 2.45 -7.75 20.66
CA ARG A 76 3.29 -8.89 21.09
C ARG A 76 2.61 -10.25 20.93
N PHE A 77 1.29 -10.31 21.11
CA PHE A 77 0.50 -11.54 20.97
C PHE A 77 0.44 -12.11 19.55
N LEU A 78 0.81 -11.34 18.50
CA LEU A 78 0.95 -11.86 17.12
C LEU A 78 2.32 -12.50 16.87
N GLN A 79 3.30 -12.26 17.75
CA GLN A 79 4.65 -12.80 17.67
C GLN A 79 4.81 -14.07 18.50
N GLU A 80 3.89 -14.32 19.43
CA GLU A 80 3.89 -15.49 20.30
C GLU A 80 3.33 -16.71 19.54
N PRO A 81 3.93 -17.91 19.69
CA PRO A 81 3.37 -19.12 19.12
C PRO A 81 1.95 -19.34 19.67
N PHE A 82 1.00 -19.64 18.80
CA PHE A 82 -0.38 -19.92 19.18
C PHE A 82 -0.40 -21.12 20.15
N VAL A 83 -0.77 -20.86 21.39
CA VAL A 83 -1.04 -21.90 22.38
C VAL A 83 -2.55 -22.18 22.32
N PRO A 84 -2.99 -23.35 21.84
CA PRO A 84 -4.40 -23.72 21.89
C PRO A 84 -4.83 -23.73 23.36
N MET A 85 -5.87 -22.96 23.68
CA MET A 85 -6.55 -23.07 24.97
C MET A 85 -7.24 -24.44 24.97
N ASN A 86 -6.71 -25.40 25.73
CA ASN A 86 -7.41 -26.65 26.00
C ASN A 86 -8.63 -26.29 26.86
N PHE A 87 -9.82 -26.48 26.31
CA PHE A 87 -11.10 -26.25 26.99
C PHE A 87 -11.50 -27.43 27.89
N ASP A 88 -10.55 -28.27 28.29
CA ASP A 88 -10.78 -29.51 29.05
C ASP A 88 -10.43 -29.35 30.54
N ASP A 89 -10.90 -28.28 31.18
CA ASP A 89 -10.94 -28.19 32.65
C ASP A 89 -12.37 -27.79 33.09
N HIS A 90 -13.18 -28.82 33.32
CA HIS A 90 -14.42 -28.78 34.12
C HIS A 90 -14.25 -29.68 35.34
#